data_AF-A0A5Q1L4X3-F1
#
_entry.id   AF-A0A5Q1L4X3-F1
#
_cell.length_a   1.000
_cell.length_b   1.000
_cell.length_c   1.000
_cell.angle_alpha   90.00
_cell.angle_beta   90.00
_cell.angle_gamma   90.00
#
_symmetry.space_group_name_H-M   'P 1'
#
loop_
_entity.id
_entity.type
_entity.pdbx_description
1 polymer ?
#
loop_
_entity_poly.entity_id
_entity_poly.type
_entity_poly.pdbx_seq_one_letter_code
_entity_poly.pdbx_strand_id
1 'polypeptide(L)'
;AVNIESQLQEFVSSLFWVLESKRLDKSQEKLERPPLLCAPFERKDFIGLDMDSRTNKKRCVGRLRKQLADLTLQASLPTEAIMHYGFAADTLRNCNDWLWLAACFEGLCAASVVMLYPNLRRSSGLQRFSSLGVGGSQGGSGGIGSRSRNGSVNTNSLPTGLDPTVVKQTSKHCLSPDEIVDKYREAIVHYSKYRNAGVVETEASIKAVHVLIEQRRYLMAAEFLSNVVFINLQLSDEEKILRFNALADLYHQIGFHRKASFFRRVAAMRCVAPQNQQPDWGQCYRLLLQTLEGYKVCLDPLEFRKDGSQGWPSLQIQILQELVGTSRRMGHNALCTRHQAFLVCAMMPHLSDVERQETSNMLESLGARSGSGPAPLVVQETGIIIPPVNFLNIPICRKLRATAPVTGRRAEKKLSLTGDEDSGPFIFSP
;
A
#
# COMPACT_ATOMS: atom_id res chain seq x y z
N ALA A 1 39.80 -6.08 -3.07
CA ALA A 1 38.35 -5.91 -2.86
C ALA A 1 38.12 -4.49 -2.39
N VAL A 2 37.31 -3.70 -3.10
CA VAL A 2 36.98 -2.34 -2.70
C VAL A 2 36.16 -2.41 -1.41
N ASN A 3 36.62 -1.75 -0.35
CA ASN A 3 35.87 -1.68 0.89
C ASN A 3 34.73 -0.66 0.72
N ILE A 4 33.57 -1.15 0.26
CA ILE A 4 32.35 -0.36 0.05
C ILE A 4 31.99 0.46 1.30
N GLU A 5 32.25 -0.08 2.49
CA GLU A 5 31.99 0.62 3.76
C GLU A 5 32.87 1.87 3.92
N SER A 6 34.15 1.77 3.56
CA SER A 6 35.07 2.92 3.56
C SER A 6 34.65 3.97 2.54
N GLN A 7 34.22 3.56 1.35
CA GLN A 7 33.75 4.49 0.32
C GLN A 7 32.44 5.18 0.73
N LEU A 8 31.50 4.44 1.34
CA LEU A 8 30.27 5.01 1.87
C LEU A 8 30.56 6.00 3.00
N GLN A 9 31.50 5.68 3.89
CA GLN A 9 31.89 6.58 4.98
C GLN A 9 32.53 7.86 4.45
N GLU A 10 33.43 7.77 3.47
CA GLU A 10 34.05 8.92 2.82
C GLU A 10 33.01 9.77 2.09
N PHE A 11 32.10 9.13 1.33
CA PHE A 11 31.00 9.80 0.66
C PHE A 11 30.09 10.55 1.64
N VAL A 12 29.62 9.91 2.71
CA VAL A 12 28.80 10.54 3.74
C VAL A 12 29.56 11.68 4.43
N SER A 13 30.85 11.51 4.71
CA SER A 13 31.68 12.56 5.31
C SER A 13 31.81 13.77 4.37
N SER A 14 32.06 13.55 3.09
CA SER A 14 32.11 14.64 2.10
C SER A 14 30.77 15.38 1.97
N LEU A 15 29.65 14.66 1.97
CA LEU A 15 28.31 15.27 1.98
C LEU A 15 28.10 16.12 3.22
N PHE A 16 28.49 15.63 4.40
CA PHE A 16 28.40 16.39 5.65
C PHE A 16 29.20 17.68 5.59
N TRP A 17 30.45 17.65 5.11
CA TRP A 17 31.28 18.86 5.02
C TRP A 17 30.72 19.90 4.04
N VAL A 18 30.12 19.46 2.92
CA VAL A 18 29.43 20.35 2.00
C VAL A 18 28.21 21.00 2.68
N LEU A 19 27.40 20.21 3.39
CA LEU A 19 26.23 20.70 4.12
C LEU A 19 26.63 21.68 5.23
N GLU A 20 27.63 21.33 6.03
CA GLU A 20 28.09 22.15 7.15
C GLU A 20 28.72 23.47 6.67
N SER A 21 29.48 23.43 5.58
CA SER A 21 30.00 24.63 4.92
C SER A 21 28.87 25.57 4.49
N LYS A 22 27.79 25.03 3.90
CA LYS A 22 26.60 25.82 3.53
C LYS A 22 25.85 26.36 4.74
N ARG A 23 25.79 25.62 5.85
CA ARG A 23 25.14 26.08 7.09
C ARG A 23 25.90 27.22 7.75
N LEU A 24 27.23 27.15 7.76
CA LEU A 24 28.12 28.16 8.36
C LEU A 24 28.32 29.40 7.47
N ASP A 25 27.82 29.37 6.23
CA ASP A 25 27.91 30.48 5.30
C ASP A 25 27.04 31.68 5.75
N LYS A 26 27.66 32.55 6.56
CA LYS A 26 27.06 33.80 7.05
C LYS A 26 27.02 34.91 6.00
N SER A 27 27.52 34.69 4.77
CA SER A 27 27.45 35.69 3.70
C SER A 27 26.00 36.08 3.41
N GLN A 28 25.07 35.14 3.57
CA GLN A 28 23.64 35.33 3.31
C GLN A 28 22.94 36.21 4.35
N GLU A 29 23.44 36.26 5.60
CA GLU A 29 22.87 37.10 6.67
C GLU A 29 23.25 38.59 6.50
N LYS A 30 24.31 38.89 5.74
CA LYS A 30 24.84 40.26 5.53
C LYS A 30 24.35 40.92 4.24
N LEU A 31 23.54 40.23 3.44
CA LEU A 31 23.04 40.77 2.18
C LEU A 31 22.00 41.86 2.42
N GLU A 32 22.23 43.07 1.91
CA GLU A 32 21.23 44.15 1.89
C GLU A 32 19.98 43.76 1.06
N ARG A 33 20.16 42.85 0.09
CA ARG A 33 19.10 42.31 -0.78
C ARG A 33 19.19 40.78 -0.85
N PRO A 34 18.60 40.08 0.12
CA PRO A 34 18.59 38.62 0.12
C PRO A 34 17.82 38.07 -1.09
N PRO A 35 18.31 36.99 -1.74
CA PRO A 35 17.62 36.38 -2.87
C PRO A 35 16.28 35.80 -2.43
N LEU A 36 15.26 35.93 -3.29
CA LEU A 36 13.98 35.27 -3.07
C LEU A 36 14.10 33.78 -3.46
N LEU A 37 14.01 32.91 -2.47
CA LEU A 37 13.84 31.48 -2.70
C LEU A 37 12.40 31.20 -3.14
N CYS A 38 12.20 30.37 -4.16
CA CYS A 38 10.87 30.01 -4.66
C CYS A 38 10.76 28.50 -4.84
N ALA A 39 9.60 27.94 -4.48
CA ALA A 39 9.24 26.61 -4.93
C ALA A 39 9.06 26.61 -6.47
N PRO A 40 9.27 25.46 -7.15
CA PRO A 40 9.23 25.40 -8.62
C PRO A 40 7.93 25.95 -9.23
N PHE A 41 6.80 25.78 -8.55
CA PHE A 41 5.48 26.23 -9.02
C PHE A 41 5.17 27.70 -8.70
N GLU A 42 5.94 28.38 -7.84
CA GLU A 42 5.70 29.78 -7.45
C GLU A 42 6.24 30.80 -8.46
N ARG A 43 7.07 30.40 -9.43
CA ARG A 43 7.79 31.35 -10.31
C ARG A 43 6.86 32.30 -11.09
N LYS A 44 5.64 31.86 -11.39
CA LYS A 44 4.65 32.66 -12.12
C LYS A 44 3.94 33.69 -11.22
N ASP A 45 3.89 33.43 -9.91
CA ASP A 45 3.16 34.26 -8.94
C ASP A 45 3.92 35.54 -8.56
N PHE A 46 5.21 35.61 -8.92
CA PHE A 46 6.09 36.74 -8.63
C PHE A 46 6.30 37.72 -9.79
N ILE A 47 5.65 37.49 -10.93
CA ILE A 47 5.74 38.39 -12.09
C ILE A 47 4.95 39.68 -11.79
N GLY A 48 5.64 40.83 -11.81
CA GLY A 48 5.02 42.15 -11.61
C GLY A 48 4.89 42.61 -10.15
N LEU A 49 5.45 41.85 -9.19
CA LEU A 49 5.50 42.26 -7.78
C LEU A 49 6.69 43.20 -7.50
N ASP A 50 6.46 44.20 -6.64
CA ASP A 50 7.53 45.10 -6.17
C ASP A 50 8.46 44.38 -5.18
N MET A 51 9.56 43.87 -5.70
CA MET A 51 10.59 43.15 -4.95
C MET A 51 11.35 44.01 -3.94
N ASP A 52 11.27 45.34 -4.02
CA ASP A 52 11.95 46.26 -3.10
C ASP A 52 11.10 46.64 -1.88
N SER A 53 9.83 46.26 -1.87
CA SER A 53 8.91 46.50 -0.75
C SER A 53 9.42 45.90 0.57
N ARG A 54 9.12 46.59 1.70
CA ARG A 54 9.49 46.13 3.06
C ARG A 54 8.96 44.72 3.36
N THR A 55 7.78 44.39 2.85
CA THR A 55 7.16 43.07 3.00
C THR A 55 7.93 41.99 2.24
N ASN A 56 8.37 42.26 1.01
CA ASN A 56 9.16 41.32 0.23
C ASN A 56 10.56 41.09 0.81
N LYS A 57 11.21 42.15 1.33
CA LYS A 57 12.47 42.00 2.08
C LYS A 57 12.30 41.08 3.30
N LYS A 58 11.24 41.26 4.09
CA LYS A 58 10.91 40.37 5.22
C LYS A 58 10.66 38.92 4.75
N ARG A 59 9.96 38.74 3.63
CA ARG A 59 9.72 37.42 3.03
C ARG A 59 11.02 36.71 2.68
N CYS A 60 11.93 37.37 1.96
CA CYS A 60 13.24 36.79 1.61
C CYS A 60 14.02 36.37 2.86
N VAL A 61 14.07 37.23 3.89
CA VAL A 61 14.71 36.91 5.18
C VAL A 61 14.07 35.69 5.84
N GLY A 62 12.74 35.62 5.89
CA GLY A 62 12.02 34.48 6.45
C GLY A 62 12.31 33.16 5.71
N ARG A 63 12.31 33.18 4.37
CA ARG A 63 12.60 32.01 3.54
C ARG A 63 14.05 31.53 3.69
N LEU A 64 15.02 32.45 3.71
CA LEU A 64 16.42 32.12 3.97
C LEU A 64 16.61 31.54 5.37
N ARG A 65 15.96 32.11 6.39
CA ARG A 65 16.03 31.58 7.76
C ARG A 65 15.44 30.17 7.84
N LYS A 66 14.36 29.89 7.10
CA LYS A 66 13.81 28.53 6.96
C LYS A 66 14.84 27.59 6.32
N GLN A 67 15.49 28.00 5.22
CA GLN A 67 16.52 27.18 4.58
C GLN A 67 17.70 26.89 5.52
N LEU A 68 18.14 27.88 6.30
CA LEU A 68 19.16 27.69 7.32
C LEU A 68 18.70 26.67 8.38
N ALA A 69 17.43 26.69 8.78
CA ALA A 69 16.85 25.71 9.69
C ALA A 69 16.87 24.29 9.08
N ASP A 70 16.55 24.14 7.78
CA ASP A 70 16.63 22.85 7.07
C ASP A 70 18.07 22.31 7.08
N LEU A 71 19.05 23.15 6.73
CA LEU A 71 20.47 22.79 6.73
C LEU A 71 20.95 22.41 8.14
N THR A 72 20.51 23.14 9.16
CA THR A 72 20.83 22.87 10.56
C THR A 72 20.26 21.54 11.03
N LEU A 73 19.03 21.21 10.63
CA LEU A 73 18.43 19.91 10.91
C LEU A 73 19.19 18.77 10.19
N GLN A 74 19.56 18.96 8.92
CA GLN A 74 20.34 17.99 8.15
C GLN A 74 21.75 17.77 8.72
N ALA A 75 22.35 18.79 9.35
CA ALA A 75 23.60 18.70 10.09
C ALA A 75 23.45 18.03 11.47
N SER A 76 22.28 17.45 11.78
CA SER A 76 21.95 16.77 13.05
C SER A 76 21.95 17.68 14.29
N LEU A 77 21.63 18.96 14.13
CA LEU A 77 21.51 19.94 15.22
C LEU A 77 20.04 20.33 15.46
N PRO A 78 19.17 19.42 15.96
CA PRO A 78 17.72 19.67 16.02
C PRO A 78 17.34 20.82 16.97
N THR A 79 18.07 21.01 18.08
CA THR A 79 17.82 22.10 19.03
C THR A 79 18.01 23.48 18.39
N GLU A 80 19.08 23.67 17.61
CA GLU A 80 19.33 24.91 16.87
C GLU A 80 18.31 25.09 15.73
N ALA A 81 17.98 24.00 15.03
CA ALA A 81 17.00 24.02 13.96
C ALA A 81 15.62 24.50 14.45
N ILE A 82 15.17 24.02 15.61
CA ILE A 82 13.90 24.44 16.25
C ILE A 82 13.87 25.97 16.44
N MET A 83 14.96 26.56 16.93
CA MET A 83 15.05 28.01 17.11
C MET A 83 14.94 28.74 15.77
N HIS A 84 15.67 28.28 14.75
CA HIS A 84 15.63 28.88 13.42
C HIS A 84 14.25 28.75 12.75
N TYR A 85 13.57 27.61 12.89
CA TYR A 85 12.19 27.44 12.41
C TYR A 85 11.21 28.37 13.13
N GLY A 86 11.35 28.54 14.45
CA GLY A 86 10.52 29.48 15.22
C GLY A 86 10.64 30.92 14.71
N PHE A 87 11.88 31.41 14.56
CA PHE A 87 12.13 32.76 14.02
C PHE A 87 11.62 32.93 12.58
N ALA A 88 11.82 31.91 11.73
CA ALA A 88 11.33 31.92 10.36
C ALA A 88 9.78 31.97 10.32
N ALA A 89 9.12 31.16 11.15
CA ALA A 89 7.66 31.10 11.23
C ALA A 89 7.06 32.47 11.65
N ASP A 90 7.62 33.13 12.65
CA ASP A 90 7.15 34.46 13.07
C ASP A 90 7.33 35.52 11.99
N THR A 91 8.46 35.47 11.28
CA THR A 91 8.74 36.39 10.17
C THR A 91 7.78 36.18 9.00
N LEU A 92 7.56 34.92 8.61
CA LEU A 92 6.72 34.54 7.47
C LEU A 92 5.24 34.78 7.75
N ARG A 93 4.79 34.58 8.99
CA ARG A 93 3.43 34.93 9.44
C ARG A 93 3.15 36.42 9.26
N ASN A 94 4.11 37.28 9.62
CA ASN A 94 3.97 38.74 9.51
C ASN A 94 3.94 39.26 8.07
N CYS A 95 4.35 38.46 7.08
CA CYS A 95 4.28 38.81 5.66
C CYS A 95 3.28 37.97 4.86
N ASN A 96 2.40 37.23 5.56
CA ASN A 96 1.36 36.36 5.00
C ASN A 96 1.88 35.34 3.97
N ASP A 97 3.10 34.85 4.16
CA ASP A 97 3.68 33.80 3.31
C ASP A 97 3.26 32.41 3.82
N TRP A 98 2.01 32.04 3.55
CA TRP A 98 1.40 30.83 4.10
C TRP A 98 2.09 29.55 3.64
N LEU A 99 2.59 29.50 2.40
CA LEU A 99 3.26 28.33 1.86
C LEU A 99 4.56 28.03 2.62
N TRP A 100 5.41 29.02 2.80
CA TRP A 100 6.68 28.83 3.50
C TRP A 100 6.50 28.74 5.02
N LEU A 101 5.45 29.37 5.57
CA LEU A 101 5.04 29.16 6.95
C LEU A 101 4.63 27.70 7.21
N ALA A 102 3.88 27.08 6.29
CA ALA A 102 3.54 25.66 6.38
C ALA A 102 4.80 24.78 6.41
N ALA A 103 5.77 25.09 5.53
CA ALA A 103 7.05 24.39 5.49
C ALA A 103 7.88 24.59 6.77
N CYS A 104 7.78 25.74 7.43
CA CYS A 104 8.38 25.95 8.75
C CYS A 104 7.73 25.08 9.83
N PHE A 105 6.39 25.00 9.85
CA PHE A 105 5.68 24.14 10.81
C PHE A 105 6.02 22.67 10.60
N GLU A 106 6.08 22.22 9.35
CA GLU A 106 6.51 20.87 9.01
C GLU A 106 7.95 20.57 9.48
N GLY A 107 8.87 21.51 9.23
CA GLY A 107 10.27 21.39 9.68
C GLY A 107 10.42 21.41 11.21
N LEU A 108 9.62 22.23 11.90
CA LEU A 108 9.56 22.28 13.36
C LEU A 108 9.03 20.97 13.95
N CYS A 109 7.99 20.38 13.35
CA CYS A 109 7.51 19.04 13.69
C CYS A 109 8.62 18.00 13.49
N ALA A 110 9.30 18.01 12.34
CA ALA A 110 10.37 17.06 12.04
C ALA A 110 11.52 17.16 13.06
N ALA A 111 11.96 18.37 13.39
CA ALA A 111 13.02 18.58 14.39
C ALA A 111 12.60 18.10 15.80
N SER A 112 11.36 18.37 16.20
CA SER A 112 10.81 17.91 17.48
C SER A 112 10.67 16.38 17.53
N VAL A 113 10.23 15.75 16.43
CA VAL A 113 10.09 14.30 16.29
C VAL A 113 11.45 13.60 16.41
N VAL A 114 12.51 14.14 15.81
CA VAL A 114 13.88 13.58 15.94
C VAL A 114 14.33 13.55 17.40
N MET A 115 13.98 14.58 18.19
CA MET A 115 14.32 14.65 19.61
C MET A 115 13.47 13.70 20.47
N LEU A 116 12.16 13.62 20.20
CA LEU A 116 11.21 12.83 20.98
C LEU A 116 11.27 11.33 20.67
N TYR A 117 11.51 10.99 19.41
CA TYR A 117 11.46 9.62 18.90
C TYR A 117 12.77 9.27 18.15
N PRO A 118 13.93 9.24 18.83
CA PRO A 118 15.23 9.05 18.17
C PRO A 118 15.40 7.68 17.50
N ASN A 119 14.54 6.72 17.83
CA ASN A 119 14.52 5.38 17.24
C ASN A 119 13.51 5.23 16.09
N LEU A 120 12.73 6.28 15.78
CA LEU A 120 11.72 6.24 14.73
C LEU A 120 12.39 5.87 13.40
N ARG A 121 12.06 4.67 12.89
CA ARG A 121 12.62 4.10 11.65
C ARG A 121 14.15 3.97 11.61
N ARG A 122 14.82 3.72 12.75
CA ARG A 122 16.12 3.03 12.66
C ARG A 122 15.84 1.64 12.11
N SER A 123 16.03 1.46 10.80
CA SER A 123 16.07 0.12 10.21
C SER A 123 17.00 -0.72 11.07
N SER A 124 16.50 -1.85 11.57
CA SER A 124 17.34 -2.93 12.08
C SER A 124 18.52 -3.06 11.11
N GLY A 125 19.75 -2.90 11.63
CA GLY A 125 20.94 -2.59 10.83
C GLY A 125 21.06 -3.43 9.56
N LEU A 126 21.67 -2.86 8.51
CA LEU A 126 22.00 -3.49 7.23
C LEU A 126 22.17 -5.01 7.40
N GLN A 127 21.12 -5.77 7.05
CA GLN A 127 21.18 -7.23 7.07
C GLN A 127 22.26 -7.63 6.05
N ARG A 128 23.41 -8.08 6.55
CA ARG A 128 24.45 -8.64 5.70
C ARG A 128 23.90 -9.94 5.11
N PHE A 129 23.39 -9.87 3.89
CA PHE A 129 23.19 -11.06 3.09
C PHE A 129 24.57 -11.55 2.63
N SER A 130 25.23 -12.36 3.45
CA SER A 130 26.43 -13.09 3.01
C SER A 130 26.01 -14.17 2.00
N SER A 131 25.80 -13.80 0.75
CA SER A 131 25.50 -14.71 -0.36
C SER A 131 26.75 -15.11 -1.15
N LEU A 132 27.89 -15.26 -0.49
CA LEU A 132 29.09 -15.85 -1.06
C LEU A 132 29.56 -17.00 -0.17
N GLY A 133 28.91 -18.14 -0.32
CA GLY A 133 29.46 -19.42 0.07
C GLY A 133 30.62 -19.75 -0.86
N VAL A 134 31.84 -19.40 -0.43
CA VAL A 134 33.06 -19.95 -1.02
C VAL A 134 33.49 -21.11 -0.14
N GLY A 135 33.40 -22.32 -0.70
CA GLY A 135 34.24 -23.47 -0.37
C GLY A 135 34.05 -24.08 1.02
N GLY A 136 33.21 -25.11 1.10
CA GLY A 136 33.20 -26.03 2.23
C GLY A 136 34.47 -26.88 2.28
N SER A 137 34.95 -27.11 3.51
CA SER A 137 35.70 -28.30 3.89
C SER A 137 35.15 -28.82 5.22
N GLN A 138 34.52 -29.99 5.11
CA GLN A 138 34.34 -31.04 6.12
C GLN A 138 33.54 -30.77 7.41
N GLY A 139 32.47 -31.55 7.55
CA GLY A 139 32.28 -32.38 8.74
C GLY A 139 31.03 -32.14 9.57
N GLY A 140 30.07 -33.07 9.48
CA GLY A 140 29.41 -33.61 10.68
C GLY A 140 28.00 -33.11 11.03
N SER A 141 27.02 -33.95 10.70
CA SER A 141 25.97 -34.46 11.61
C SER A 141 24.90 -33.51 12.19
N GLY A 142 23.67 -33.68 11.68
CA GLY A 142 22.52 -34.11 12.49
C GLY A 142 21.80 -33.12 13.42
N GLY A 143 20.49 -32.95 13.18
CA GLY A 143 19.51 -32.87 14.28
C GLY A 143 18.95 -31.48 14.64
N ILE A 144 17.67 -31.29 14.29
CA ILE A 144 16.56 -30.77 15.10
C ILE A 144 16.85 -29.57 16.04
N GLY A 145 16.19 -28.45 15.71
CA GLY A 145 15.51 -27.57 16.67
C GLY A 145 16.39 -26.79 17.65
N SER A 146 16.62 -25.51 17.39
CA SER A 146 16.83 -24.56 18.49
C SER A 146 16.50 -23.13 18.10
N ARG A 147 15.58 -22.55 18.88
CA ARG A 147 15.44 -21.12 19.12
C ARG A 147 16.80 -20.51 19.46
N SER A 148 17.33 -19.65 18.60
CA SER A 148 18.44 -18.75 18.97
C SER A 148 17.86 -17.34 19.08
N ARG A 149 17.39 -16.93 20.27
CA ARG A 149 18.15 -16.21 21.31
C ARG A 149 18.98 -15.05 20.73
N ASN A 150 18.39 -13.86 20.83
CA ASN A 150 19.03 -12.56 20.78
C ASN A 150 20.36 -12.57 21.54
N GLY A 151 21.47 -12.45 20.82
CA GLY A 151 22.76 -12.03 21.35
C GLY A 151 22.81 -10.51 21.37
N SER A 152 22.56 -9.94 22.55
CA SER A 152 22.82 -8.54 22.87
C SER A 152 24.31 -8.24 22.73
N VAL A 153 24.68 -7.39 21.77
CA VAL A 153 25.95 -6.68 21.86
C VAL A 153 25.79 -5.60 22.91
N ASN A 154 26.47 -5.79 24.03
CA ASN A 154 26.57 -4.85 25.13
C ASN A 154 27.17 -3.52 24.65
N THR A 155 26.32 -2.52 24.42
CA THR A 155 26.72 -1.13 24.62
C THR A 155 26.34 -0.75 26.04
N ASN A 156 27.32 -0.82 26.94
CA ASN A 156 27.25 -0.26 28.29
C ASN A 156 27.13 1.26 28.22
N SER A 157 25.93 1.76 27.94
CA SER A 157 25.43 3.08 28.29
C SER A 157 23.95 3.16 27.91
N LEU A 158 23.08 2.60 28.76
CA LEU A 158 21.68 3.00 28.85
C LEU A 158 21.59 4.30 29.69
N PRO A 159 20.55 5.13 29.49
CA PRO A 159 19.20 4.79 29.97
C PRO A 159 18.22 4.65 28.80
N THR A 160 17.40 3.59 28.71
CA THR A 160 16.26 3.21 29.56
C THR A 160 15.27 4.35 29.69
N GLY A 161 14.18 4.29 28.92
CA GLY A 161 12.98 5.12 29.10
C GLY A 161 13.25 6.62 29.26
N LEU A 162 13.30 7.36 28.15
CA LEU A 162 13.26 8.82 28.22
C LEU A 162 11.89 9.25 28.77
N ASP A 163 11.89 9.60 30.04
CA ASP A 163 10.82 10.29 30.73
C ASP A 163 10.50 11.60 29.97
N PRO A 164 9.23 11.93 29.61
CA PRO A 164 8.85 13.14 28.87
C PRO A 164 9.33 14.46 29.51
N THR A 165 9.79 14.40 30.75
CA THR A 165 10.34 15.51 31.54
C THR A 165 11.74 15.94 31.10
N VAL A 166 12.56 15.03 30.53
CA VAL A 166 13.94 15.35 30.10
C VAL A 166 13.96 16.12 28.77
N VAL A 167 12.99 15.88 27.87
CA VAL A 167 12.85 16.64 26.61
C VAL A 167 12.33 18.07 26.87
N LYS A 168 11.55 18.28 27.94
CA LYS A 168 11.13 19.63 28.37
C LYS A 168 12.29 20.50 28.85
N GLN A 169 13.40 19.93 29.29
CA GLN A 169 14.57 20.69 29.75
C GLN A 169 15.53 21.08 28.62
N THR A 170 15.49 20.40 27.46
CA THR A 170 16.50 20.59 26.39
C THR A 170 16.13 21.57 25.29
N SER A 171 14.86 21.97 25.16
CA SER A 171 14.50 23.28 24.57
C SER A 171 13.08 23.68 24.92
N LYS A 172 12.89 24.92 25.41
CA LYS A 172 11.55 25.52 25.66
C LYS A 172 10.66 25.60 24.40
N HIS A 173 11.21 25.28 23.24
CA HIS A 173 10.58 25.39 21.92
C HIS A 173 10.35 24.04 21.24
N CYS A 174 10.76 22.91 21.84
CA CYS A 174 10.40 21.59 21.33
C CYS A 174 8.89 21.36 21.48
N LEU A 175 8.23 20.94 20.40
CA LEU A 175 6.80 20.68 20.41
C LEU A 175 6.51 19.40 21.21
N SER A 176 5.45 19.43 22.01
CA SER A 176 4.89 18.23 22.64
C SER A 176 4.24 17.30 21.60
N PRO A 177 3.99 16.02 21.95
CA PRO A 177 3.33 15.07 21.06
C PRO A 177 2.01 15.55 20.47
N ASP A 178 1.20 16.29 21.24
CA ASP A 178 -0.07 16.86 20.78
C ASP A 178 0.14 18.10 19.90
N GLU A 179 1.06 18.98 20.28
CA GLU A 179 1.38 20.17 19.50
C GLU A 179 1.94 19.82 18.11
N ILE A 180 2.68 18.71 17.98
CA ILE A 180 3.13 18.20 16.67
C ILE A 180 1.93 17.93 15.76
N VAL A 181 0.88 17.31 16.29
CA VAL A 181 -0.32 16.97 15.51
C VAL A 181 -1.03 18.24 15.06
N ASP A 182 -1.19 19.21 15.97
CA ASP A 182 -1.85 20.47 15.65
C ASP A 182 -1.04 21.29 14.64
N LYS A 183 0.29 21.29 14.74
CA LYS A 183 1.16 21.95 13.77
C LYS A 183 1.12 21.29 12.40
N TYR A 184 1.02 19.97 12.31
CA TYR A 184 0.76 19.30 11.03
C TYR A 184 -0.60 19.67 10.44
N ARG A 185 -1.66 19.78 11.25
CA ARG A 185 -2.98 20.25 10.78
C ARG A 185 -2.90 21.66 10.24
N GLU A 186 -2.28 22.58 10.97
CA GLU A 186 -2.05 23.97 10.53
C GLU A 186 -1.26 24.01 9.21
N ALA A 187 -0.19 23.23 9.09
CA ALA A 187 0.63 23.15 7.88
C ALA A 187 -0.19 22.67 6.67
N ILE A 188 -0.97 21.59 6.82
CA ILE A 188 -1.82 21.05 5.75
C ILE A 188 -2.86 22.06 5.32
N VAL A 189 -3.53 22.75 6.26
CA VAL A 189 -4.50 23.81 5.95
C VAL A 189 -3.85 24.98 5.21
N HIS A 190 -2.58 25.26 5.47
CA HIS A 190 -1.85 26.28 4.72
C HIS A 190 -1.45 25.80 3.32
N TYR A 191 -1.01 24.55 3.17
CA TYR A 191 -0.71 23.96 1.87
C TYR A 191 -1.94 23.88 0.97
N SER A 192 -3.12 23.53 1.52
CA SER A 192 -4.37 23.39 0.75
C SER A 192 -4.87 24.71 0.14
N LYS A 193 -4.33 25.86 0.53
CA LYS A 193 -4.61 27.17 -0.10
C LYS A 193 -4.00 27.29 -1.49
N TYR A 194 -3.04 26.44 -1.85
CA TYR A 194 -2.28 26.53 -3.09
C TYR A 194 -2.59 25.35 -4.01
N ARG A 195 -3.17 25.63 -5.19
CA ARG A 195 -3.61 24.61 -6.16
C ARG A 195 -2.49 23.63 -6.57
N ASN A 196 -1.25 24.11 -6.65
CA ASN A 196 -0.10 23.32 -7.10
C ASN A 196 0.73 22.73 -5.93
N ALA A 197 0.26 22.86 -4.69
CA ALA A 197 0.95 22.35 -3.50
C ALA A 197 0.43 20.98 -3.03
N GLY A 198 -0.45 20.31 -3.79
CA GLY A 198 -1.03 19.03 -3.35
C GLY A 198 0.00 17.94 -3.06
N VAL A 199 1.18 17.98 -3.71
CA VAL A 199 2.25 17.00 -3.46
C VAL A 199 2.81 17.17 -2.04
N VAL A 200 3.16 18.40 -1.65
CA VAL A 200 3.67 18.71 -0.30
C VAL A 200 2.58 18.56 0.75
N GLU A 201 1.32 18.86 0.42
CA GLU A 201 0.17 18.61 1.30
C GLU A 201 0.01 17.11 1.62
N THR A 202 0.13 16.26 0.58
CA THR A 202 0.08 14.80 0.73
C THR A 202 1.26 14.29 1.55
N GLU A 203 2.47 14.79 1.27
CA GLU A 203 3.68 14.40 2.00
C GLU A 203 3.59 14.76 3.49
N ALA A 204 3.18 15.99 3.81
CA ALA A 204 2.99 16.44 5.20
C ALA A 204 1.95 15.58 5.93
N SER A 205 0.85 15.21 5.26
CA SER A 205 -0.16 14.32 5.81
C SER A 205 0.38 12.92 6.11
N ILE A 206 1.18 12.35 5.20
CA ILE A 206 1.80 11.02 5.40
C ILE A 206 2.85 11.07 6.53
N LYS A 207 3.64 12.14 6.62
CA LYS A 207 4.57 12.35 7.75
C LYS A 207 3.83 12.39 9.08
N ALA A 208 2.72 13.12 9.16
CA ALA A 208 1.87 13.16 10.36
C ALA A 208 1.35 11.76 10.74
N VAL A 209 0.91 10.97 9.75
CA VAL A 209 0.47 9.57 9.96
C VAL A 209 1.58 8.73 10.58
N HIS A 210 2.82 8.85 10.11
CA HIS A 210 3.93 8.09 10.68
C HIS A 210 4.24 8.47 12.13
N VAL A 211 4.16 9.75 12.47
CA VAL A 211 4.30 10.21 13.85
C VAL A 211 3.16 9.66 14.72
N LEU A 212 1.93 9.67 14.21
CA LEU A 212 0.76 9.15 14.93
C LEU A 212 0.82 7.63 15.13
N ILE A 213 1.41 6.88 14.19
CA ILE A 213 1.69 5.45 14.35
C ILE A 213 2.64 5.22 15.52
N GLU A 214 3.73 5.98 15.60
CA GLU A 214 4.68 5.90 16.72
C GLU A 214 4.02 6.27 18.05
N GLN A 215 3.17 7.30 18.04
CA GLN A 215 2.35 7.69 19.19
C GLN A 215 1.20 6.71 19.52
N ARG A 216 1.00 5.66 18.71
CA ARG A 216 -0.12 4.69 18.82
C ARG A 216 -1.52 5.32 18.74
N ARG A 217 -1.66 6.46 18.06
CA ARG A 217 -2.92 7.21 17.88
C ARG A 217 -3.56 6.88 16.53
N TYR A 218 -3.96 5.62 16.37
CA TYR A 218 -4.40 5.06 15.08
C TYR A 218 -5.69 5.69 14.52
N LEU A 219 -6.62 6.13 15.38
CA LEU A 219 -7.86 6.78 14.93
C LEU A 219 -7.56 8.12 14.23
N MET A 220 -6.69 8.93 14.81
CA MET A 220 -6.27 10.20 14.22
C MET A 220 -5.45 9.96 12.96
N ALA A 221 -4.58 8.95 12.93
CA ALA A 221 -3.86 8.56 11.72
C ALA A 221 -4.84 8.25 10.57
N ALA A 222 -5.94 7.56 10.85
CA ALA A 222 -6.96 7.26 9.86
C ALA A 222 -7.69 8.53 9.35
N GLU A 223 -7.87 9.56 10.17
CA GLU A 223 -8.44 10.85 9.74
C GLU A 223 -7.54 11.56 8.73
N PHE A 224 -6.23 11.65 9.00
CA PHE A 224 -5.26 12.21 8.06
C PHE A 224 -5.26 11.42 6.73
N LEU A 225 -5.24 10.09 6.79
CA LEU A 225 -5.29 9.25 5.58
C LEU A 225 -6.58 9.43 4.78
N SER A 226 -7.71 9.67 5.44
CA SER A 226 -8.99 9.93 4.77
C SER A 226 -8.92 11.21 3.95
N ASN A 227 -8.31 12.26 4.50
CA ASN A 227 -8.16 13.55 3.81
C ASN A 227 -7.21 13.44 2.61
N VAL A 228 -6.14 12.65 2.71
CA VAL A 228 -5.18 12.43 1.61
C VAL A 228 -5.84 11.94 0.32
N VAL A 229 -6.92 11.17 0.42
CA VAL A 229 -7.63 10.62 -0.75
C VAL A 229 -8.29 11.73 -1.58
N PHE A 230 -8.67 12.84 -0.96
CA PHE A 230 -9.35 13.95 -1.63
C PHE A 230 -8.39 14.99 -2.23
N ILE A 231 -7.09 14.90 -1.92
CA ILE A 231 -6.08 15.81 -2.48
C ILE A 231 -5.94 15.52 -3.98
N ASN A 232 -6.39 16.48 -4.80
CA ASN A 232 -6.38 16.39 -6.25
C ASN A 232 -4.95 16.52 -6.77
N LEU A 233 -4.42 15.43 -7.34
CA LEU A 233 -3.12 15.37 -7.97
C LEU A 233 -3.28 14.92 -9.43
N GLN A 234 -2.65 15.64 -10.35
CA GLN A 234 -2.53 15.22 -11.74
C GLN A 234 -1.41 14.17 -11.81
N LEU A 235 -1.80 12.91 -11.71
CA LEU A 235 -0.91 11.76 -11.68
C LEU A 235 -1.12 10.89 -12.93
N SER A 236 -0.05 10.26 -13.39
CA SER A 236 -0.15 9.14 -14.33
C SER A 236 -0.86 7.95 -13.67
N ASP A 237 -1.32 6.98 -14.46
CA ASP A 237 -1.98 5.80 -13.89
C ASP A 237 -1.02 4.94 -13.05
N GLU A 238 0.26 4.88 -13.42
CA GLU A 238 1.31 4.22 -12.65
C GLU A 238 1.52 4.90 -11.29
N GLU A 239 1.60 6.23 -11.25
CA GLU A 239 1.72 7.00 -10.02
C GLU A 239 0.48 6.84 -9.12
N LYS A 240 -0.72 6.73 -9.70
CA LYS A 240 -1.95 6.43 -8.94
C LYS A 240 -1.88 5.04 -8.30
N ILE A 241 -1.40 4.03 -9.02
CA ILE A 241 -1.22 2.66 -8.49
C ILE A 241 -0.26 2.68 -7.30
N LEU A 242 0.89 3.35 -7.44
CA LEU A 242 1.86 3.51 -6.36
C LEU A 242 1.25 4.23 -5.15
N ARG A 243 0.50 5.32 -5.38
CA ARG A 243 -0.17 6.08 -4.32
C ARG A 243 -1.19 5.23 -3.56
N PHE A 244 -2.02 4.46 -4.25
CA PHE A 244 -3.01 3.61 -3.60
C PHE A 244 -2.38 2.43 -2.85
N ASN A 245 -1.28 1.87 -3.36
CA ASN A 245 -0.52 0.86 -2.63
C ASN A 245 0.10 1.42 -1.34
N ALA A 246 0.70 2.61 -1.40
CA ALA A 246 1.23 3.28 -0.21
C ALA A 246 0.12 3.55 0.82
N LEU A 247 -1.05 4.03 0.39
CA LEU A 247 -2.22 4.20 1.27
C LEU A 247 -2.67 2.87 1.87
N ALA A 248 -2.72 1.79 1.07
CA ALA A 248 -3.08 0.47 1.56
C ALA A 248 -2.11 -0.01 2.65
N ASP A 249 -0.81 0.19 2.47
CA ASP A 249 0.22 -0.19 3.45
C ASP A 249 0.10 0.62 4.74
N LEU A 250 -0.19 1.91 4.66
CA LEU A 250 -0.44 2.76 5.83
C LEU A 250 -1.69 2.31 6.59
N TYR A 251 -2.79 2.03 5.89
CA TYR A 251 -4.00 1.49 6.50
C TYR A 251 -3.77 0.12 7.13
N HIS A 252 -2.93 -0.72 6.53
CA HIS A 252 -2.58 -2.02 7.09
C HIS A 252 -1.77 -1.85 8.39
N GLN A 253 -0.77 -0.94 8.41
CA GLN A 253 0.05 -0.65 9.59
C GLN A 253 -0.76 -0.16 10.80
N ILE A 254 -1.86 0.59 10.57
CA ILE A 254 -2.76 1.03 11.66
C ILE A 254 -3.84 0.01 12.04
N GLY A 255 -3.84 -1.18 11.44
CA GLY A 255 -4.80 -2.26 11.71
C GLY A 255 -6.14 -2.16 10.96
N PHE A 256 -6.27 -1.24 10.01
CA PHE A 256 -7.51 -1.01 9.26
C PHE A 256 -7.54 -1.88 7.99
N HIS A 257 -7.47 -3.20 8.18
CA HIS A 257 -7.25 -4.18 7.11
C HIS A 257 -8.29 -4.12 5.98
N ARG A 258 -9.57 -3.83 6.28
CA ARG A 258 -10.60 -3.69 5.23
C ARG A 258 -10.36 -2.47 4.34
N LYS A 259 -9.96 -1.33 4.93
CA LYS A 259 -9.61 -0.13 4.15
C LYS A 259 -8.32 -0.37 3.35
N ALA A 260 -7.35 -1.07 3.93
CA ALA A 260 -6.15 -1.48 3.22
C ALA A 260 -6.48 -2.33 1.98
N SER A 261 -7.29 -3.38 2.14
CA SER A 261 -7.76 -4.21 1.02
C SER A 261 -8.57 -3.43 -0.02
N PHE A 262 -9.35 -2.42 0.40
CA PHE A 262 -10.06 -1.55 -0.52
C PHE A 262 -9.09 -0.77 -1.42
N PHE A 263 -8.12 -0.05 -0.85
CA PHE A 263 -7.17 0.71 -1.67
C PHE A 263 -6.30 -0.18 -2.53
N ARG A 264 -5.93 -1.36 -2.04
CA ARG A 264 -5.16 -2.35 -2.79
C ARG A 264 -5.96 -2.95 -3.96
N ARG A 265 -7.27 -3.18 -3.79
CA ARG A 265 -8.17 -3.52 -4.89
C ARG A 265 -8.28 -2.39 -5.91
N VAL A 266 -8.42 -1.14 -5.45
CA VAL A 266 -8.47 0.04 -6.35
C VAL A 266 -7.17 0.13 -7.16
N ALA A 267 -6.01 -0.10 -6.55
CA ALA A 267 -4.73 -0.19 -7.25
C ALA A 267 -4.74 -1.32 -8.30
N ALA A 268 -5.20 -2.52 -7.94
CA ALA A 268 -5.30 -3.66 -8.86
C ALA A 268 -6.17 -3.36 -10.09
N MET A 269 -7.35 -2.78 -9.88
CA MET A 269 -8.27 -2.44 -10.99
C MET A 269 -7.70 -1.36 -11.91
N ARG A 270 -6.78 -0.52 -11.43
CA ARG A 270 -6.10 0.48 -12.26
C ARG A 270 -5.01 -0.10 -13.14
N CYS A 271 -4.37 -1.20 -12.74
CA CYS A 271 -3.41 -1.92 -13.59
C CYS A 271 -4.04 -2.35 -14.93
N VAL A 272 -5.36 -2.57 -14.96
CA VAL A 272 -6.10 -3.10 -16.12
C VAL A 272 -7.21 -2.15 -16.60
N ALA A 273 -7.15 -0.87 -16.19
CA ALA A 273 -8.15 0.11 -16.59
C ALA A 273 -8.09 0.37 -18.12
N PRO A 274 -9.23 0.65 -18.79
CA PRO A 274 -9.25 0.89 -20.24
C PRO A 274 -8.38 2.07 -20.71
N GLN A 275 -8.10 3.02 -19.81
CA GLN A 275 -7.27 4.19 -20.07
C GLN A 275 -5.77 3.89 -19.95
N ASN A 276 -5.41 2.77 -19.31
CA ASN A 276 -4.02 2.36 -19.17
C ASN A 276 -3.52 1.78 -20.49
N GLN A 277 -2.48 2.40 -21.06
CA GLN A 277 -1.88 2.00 -22.33
C GLN A 277 -1.17 0.63 -22.26
N GLN A 278 -0.75 0.21 -21.06
CA GLN A 278 -0.03 -1.05 -20.82
C GLN A 278 -0.72 -1.84 -19.69
N PRO A 279 -1.73 -2.66 -20.00
CA PRO A 279 -2.46 -3.41 -18.99
C PRO A 279 -1.60 -4.54 -18.39
N ASP A 280 -1.38 -4.50 -17.08
CA ASP A 280 -0.64 -5.54 -16.34
C ASP A 280 -1.61 -6.42 -15.53
N TRP A 281 -2.00 -7.55 -16.13
CA TRP A 281 -2.86 -8.54 -15.50
C TRP A 281 -2.15 -9.32 -14.38
N GLY A 282 -0.82 -9.48 -14.44
CA GLY A 282 -0.03 -10.18 -13.43
C GLY A 282 0.04 -9.37 -12.13
N GLN A 283 0.34 -8.08 -12.23
CA GLN A 283 0.29 -7.16 -11.10
C GLN A 283 -1.13 -7.03 -10.52
N CYS A 284 -2.16 -6.94 -11.38
CA CYS A 284 -3.56 -6.93 -10.93
C CYS A 284 -3.88 -8.16 -10.08
N TYR A 285 -3.53 -9.37 -10.57
CA TYR A 285 -3.75 -10.61 -9.85
C TYR A 285 -3.03 -10.65 -8.51
N ARG A 286 -1.77 -10.21 -8.48
CA ARG A 286 -0.95 -10.15 -7.26
C ARG A 286 -1.58 -9.24 -6.20
N LEU A 287 -2.00 -8.05 -6.61
CA LEU A 287 -2.65 -7.09 -5.71
C LEU A 287 -4.00 -7.62 -5.23
N LEU A 288 -4.80 -8.27 -6.08
CA LEU A 288 -6.06 -8.90 -5.67
C LEU A 288 -5.85 -9.99 -4.60
N LEU A 289 -4.84 -10.85 -4.75
CA LEU A 289 -4.51 -11.86 -3.73
C LEU A 289 -4.21 -11.24 -2.36
N GLN A 290 -3.50 -10.11 -2.34
CA GLN A 290 -3.21 -9.38 -1.10
C GLN A 290 -4.46 -8.75 -0.46
N THR A 291 -5.60 -8.65 -1.15
CA THR A 291 -6.84 -8.12 -0.58
C THR A 291 -7.63 -9.15 0.24
N LEU A 292 -7.37 -10.44 0.04
CA LEU A 292 -8.16 -11.54 0.58
C LEU A 292 -8.23 -11.52 2.11
N GLU A 293 -7.11 -11.29 2.77
CA GLU A 293 -7.02 -11.23 4.24
C GLU A 293 -7.95 -10.15 4.83
N GLY A 294 -7.93 -8.94 4.28
CA GLY A 294 -8.77 -7.84 4.78
C GLY A 294 -10.26 -8.00 4.48
N TYR A 295 -10.62 -8.88 3.54
CA TYR A 295 -12.01 -9.28 3.28
C TYR A 295 -12.39 -10.62 3.94
N LYS A 296 -11.49 -11.18 4.74
CA LYS A 296 -11.66 -12.45 5.45
C LYS A 296 -11.97 -13.61 4.50
N VAL A 297 -11.27 -13.65 3.37
CA VAL A 297 -11.29 -14.78 2.43
C VAL A 297 -10.03 -15.61 2.63
N CYS A 298 -10.19 -16.88 3.01
CA CYS A 298 -9.12 -17.86 2.95
C CYS A 298 -9.38 -18.78 1.74
N LEU A 299 -8.40 -18.97 0.86
CA LEU A 299 -8.54 -19.85 -0.30
C LEU A 299 -8.45 -21.35 0.05
N ASP A 300 -8.27 -21.69 1.33
CA ASP A 300 -8.36 -23.06 1.82
C ASP A 300 -9.81 -23.43 2.16
N PRO A 301 -10.44 -24.37 1.42
CA PRO A 301 -11.82 -24.81 1.69
C PRO A 301 -12.02 -25.43 3.08
N LEU A 302 -10.96 -25.91 3.73
CA LEU A 302 -11.01 -26.51 5.07
C LEU A 302 -11.04 -25.43 6.16
N GLU A 303 -10.33 -24.33 5.95
CA GLU A 303 -10.29 -23.20 6.88
C GLU A 303 -11.44 -22.21 6.65
N PHE A 304 -12.02 -22.21 5.45
CA PHE A 304 -13.11 -21.31 5.11
C PHE A 304 -14.39 -21.65 5.87
N ARG A 305 -14.80 -20.77 6.78
CA ARG A 305 -16.01 -20.94 7.60
C ARG A 305 -17.26 -20.59 6.81
N LYS A 306 -18.21 -21.52 6.78
CA LYS A 306 -19.46 -21.45 6.00
C LYS A 306 -20.66 -20.94 6.80
N ASP A 307 -20.46 -20.60 8.06
CA ASP A 307 -21.50 -20.16 9.00
C ASP A 307 -21.98 -18.72 8.73
N GLY A 308 -21.49 -18.06 7.68
CA GLY A 308 -21.79 -16.66 7.36
C GLY A 308 -21.22 -15.67 8.39
N SER A 309 -20.50 -16.16 9.41
CA SER A 309 -19.93 -15.33 10.47
C SER A 309 -18.65 -14.59 10.03
N GLN A 310 -18.11 -14.93 8.86
CA GLN A 310 -16.92 -14.32 8.30
C GLN A 310 -17.22 -13.38 7.15
N GLY A 311 -17.17 -12.08 7.44
CA GLY A 311 -17.07 -11.04 6.43
C GLY A 311 -18.36 -10.68 5.71
N TRP A 312 -18.26 -10.38 4.41
CA TRP A 312 -19.35 -9.84 3.60
C TRP A 312 -19.50 -10.67 2.32
N PRO A 313 -20.42 -11.65 2.29
CA PRO A 313 -20.48 -12.65 1.21
C PRO A 313 -20.54 -12.05 -0.20
N SER A 314 -21.34 -11.00 -0.41
CA SER A 314 -21.43 -10.33 -1.72
C SER A 314 -20.09 -9.74 -2.18
N LEU A 315 -19.32 -9.15 -1.25
CA LEU A 315 -17.99 -8.62 -1.57
C LEU A 315 -16.99 -9.76 -1.81
N GLN A 316 -17.05 -10.83 -1.03
CA GLN A 316 -16.18 -11.99 -1.19
C GLN A 316 -16.41 -12.68 -2.54
N ILE A 317 -17.68 -12.86 -2.95
CA ILE A 317 -18.06 -13.35 -4.27
C ILE A 317 -17.46 -12.44 -5.36
N GLN A 318 -17.61 -11.12 -5.22
CA GLN A 318 -17.06 -10.16 -6.18
C GLN A 318 -15.53 -10.29 -6.34
N ILE A 319 -14.78 -10.39 -5.24
CA ILE A 319 -13.31 -10.55 -5.29
C ILE A 319 -12.91 -11.88 -5.92
N LEU A 320 -13.62 -12.96 -5.61
CA LEU A 320 -13.39 -14.27 -6.22
C LEU A 320 -13.67 -14.25 -7.73
N GLN A 321 -14.76 -13.60 -8.15
CA GLN A 321 -15.07 -13.40 -9.57
C GLN A 321 -13.99 -12.55 -10.27
N GLU A 322 -13.47 -11.52 -9.62
CA GLU A 322 -12.34 -10.72 -10.13
C GLU A 322 -11.07 -11.57 -10.27
N LEU A 323 -10.75 -12.44 -9.31
CA LEU A 323 -9.64 -13.38 -9.43
C LEU A 323 -9.82 -14.37 -10.59
N VAL A 324 -11.03 -14.90 -10.79
CA VAL A 324 -11.37 -15.78 -11.93
C VAL A 324 -11.19 -15.03 -13.25
N GLY A 325 -11.70 -13.80 -13.35
CA GLY A 325 -11.59 -12.97 -14.55
C GLY A 325 -10.15 -12.60 -14.88
N THR A 326 -9.39 -12.15 -13.88
CA THR A 326 -7.98 -11.76 -14.04
C THR A 326 -7.11 -12.96 -14.41
N SER A 327 -7.26 -14.11 -13.75
CA SER A 327 -6.51 -15.34 -14.08
C SER A 327 -6.84 -15.87 -15.48
N ARG A 328 -8.08 -15.70 -15.97
CA ARG A 328 -8.46 -16.01 -17.35
C ARG A 328 -7.73 -15.11 -18.35
N ARG A 329 -7.64 -13.79 -18.07
CA ARG A 329 -6.94 -12.83 -18.93
C ARG A 329 -5.43 -13.05 -18.98
N MET A 330 -4.85 -13.58 -17.89
CA MET A 330 -3.45 -14.04 -17.85
C MET A 330 -3.21 -15.34 -18.64
N GLY A 331 -4.26 -16.05 -19.08
CA GLY A 331 -4.13 -17.36 -19.74
C GLY A 331 -3.87 -18.53 -18.78
N HIS A 332 -3.90 -18.31 -17.47
CA HIS A 332 -3.65 -19.35 -16.47
C HIS A 332 -4.91 -20.16 -16.15
N ASN A 333 -5.28 -21.06 -17.06
CA ASN A 333 -6.52 -21.87 -16.97
C ASN A 333 -6.64 -22.68 -15.67
N ALA A 334 -5.51 -23.19 -15.14
CA ALA A 334 -5.49 -23.94 -13.88
C ALA A 334 -5.91 -23.08 -12.68
N LEU A 335 -5.38 -21.86 -12.57
CA LEU A 335 -5.74 -20.90 -11.51
C LEU A 335 -7.20 -20.47 -11.63
N CYS A 336 -7.64 -20.16 -12.86
CA CYS A 336 -9.02 -19.78 -13.15
C CYS A 336 -10.01 -20.87 -12.70
N THR A 337 -9.72 -22.12 -13.05
CA THR A 337 -10.53 -23.28 -12.63
C THR A 337 -10.51 -23.46 -11.12
N ARG A 338 -9.36 -23.24 -10.46
CA ARG A 338 -9.23 -23.39 -9.01
C ARG A 338 -10.04 -22.33 -8.24
N HIS A 339 -9.95 -21.06 -8.64
CA HIS A 339 -10.74 -19.98 -8.05
C HIS A 339 -12.24 -20.18 -8.30
N GLN A 340 -12.62 -20.63 -9.50
CA GLN A 340 -14.02 -20.93 -9.82
C GLN A 340 -14.55 -22.11 -8.99
N ALA A 341 -13.76 -23.17 -8.84
CA ALA A 341 -14.10 -24.31 -7.99
C ALA A 341 -14.28 -23.89 -6.52
N PHE A 342 -13.38 -23.03 -6.03
CA PHE A 342 -13.49 -22.46 -4.68
C PHE A 342 -14.79 -21.66 -4.53
N LEU A 343 -15.10 -20.75 -5.47
CA LEU A 343 -16.33 -19.96 -5.46
C LEU A 343 -17.58 -20.86 -5.38
N VAL A 344 -17.65 -21.90 -6.21
CA VAL A 344 -18.78 -22.84 -6.20
C VAL A 344 -18.84 -23.62 -4.87
N CYS A 345 -17.73 -24.11 -4.34
CA CYS A 345 -17.74 -24.95 -3.13
C CYS A 345 -17.97 -24.14 -1.84
N ALA A 346 -17.35 -22.97 -1.73
CA ALA A 346 -17.33 -22.16 -0.51
C ALA A 346 -18.50 -21.18 -0.44
N MET A 347 -18.92 -20.58 -1.56
CA MET A 347 -19.92 -19.51 -1.59
C MET A 347 -21.31 -19.96 -2.02
N MET A 348 -21.54 -21.25 -2.33
CA MET A 348 -22.86 -21.79 -2.73
C MET A 348 -24.04 -21.32 -1.87
N PRO A 349 -23.93 -21.28 -0.52
CA PRO A 349 -25.05 -20.85 0.34
C PRO A 349 -25.47 -19.39 0.10
N HIS A 350 -24.58 -18.57 -0.45
CA HIS A 350 -24.77 -17.13 -0.64
C HIS A 350 -25.08 -16.74 -2.08
N LEU A 351 -25.06 -17.69 -3.02
CA LEU A 351 -25.43 -17.48 -4.43
C LEU A 351 -26.93 -17.73 -4.64
N SER A 352 -27.56 -16.92 -5.48
CA SER A 352 -28.90 -17.18 -6.02
C SER A 352 -28.92 -18.38 -6.95
N ASP A 353 -30.09 -18.94 -7.25
CA ASP A 353 -30.19 -20.12 -8.12
C ASP A 353 -29.68 -19.86 -9.54
N VAL A 354 -29.85 -18.63 -10.04
CA VAL A 354 -29.30 -18.20 -11.33
C VAL A 354 -27.77 -18.15 -11.27
N GLU A 355 -27.20 -17.50 -10.26
CA GLU A 355 -25.74 -17.42 -10.10
C GLU A 355 -25.12 -18.80 -9.88
N ARG A 356 -25.80 -19.71 -9.17
CA ARG A 356 -25.37 -21.11 -9.01
C ARG A 356 -25.30 -21.83 -10.35
N GLN A 357 -26.30 -21.65 -11.21
CA GLN A 357 -26.31 -22.25 -12.54
C GLN A 357 -25.19 -21.67 -13.40
N GLU A 358 -25.03 -20.35 -13.43
CA GLU A 358 -23.98 -19.67 -14.21
C GLU A 358 -22.56 -20.05 -13.75
N THR A 359 -22.31 -20.03 -12.44
CA THR A 359 -21.01 -20.39 -11.86
C THR A 359 -20.67 -21.87 -12.06
N SER A 360 -21.67 -22.76 -12.06
CA SER A 360 -21.49 -24.19 -12.36
C SER A 360 -21.18 -24.42 -13.84
N ASN A 361 -21.92 -23.81 -14.76
CA ASN A 361 -21.65 -23.88 -16.20
C ASN A 361 -20.27 -23.32 -16.54
N MET A 362 -19.87 -22.22 -15.88
CA MET A 362 -18.55 -21.63 -16.05
C MET A 362 -17.45 -22.59 -15.58
N LEU A 363 -17.65 -23.27 -14.44
CA LEU A 363 -16.73 -24.27 -13.93
C LEU A 363 -16.59 -25.46 -14.89
N GLU A 364 -17.69 -25.97 -15.43
CA GLU A 364 -17.69 -27.05 -16.43
C GLU A 364 -16.88 -26.65 -17.68
N SER A 365 -17.13 -25.44 -18.20
CA SER A 365 -16.42 -24.91 -19.38
C SER A 365 -14.91 -24.74 -19.15
N LEU A 366 -14.50 -24.39 -17.94
CA LEU A 366 -13.10 -24.19 -17.55
C LEU A 366 -12.41 -25.53 -17.25
N GLY A 367 -13.11 -26.44 -16.57
CA GLY A 367 -12.66 -27.80 -16.26
C GLY A 367 -12.31 -28.58 -17.52
N ALA A 368 -13.13 -28.49 -18.56
CA ALA A 368 -12.88 -29.11 -19.86
C ALA A 368 -11.58 -28.63 -20.54
N ARG A 369 -11.12 -27.41 -20.21
CA ARG A 369 -9.92 -26.79 -20.78
C ARG A 369 -8.69 -26.92 -19.87
N SER A 370 -8.88 -27.32 -18.62
CA SER A 370 -7.81 -27.37 -17.63
C SER A 370 -7.24 -28.78 -17.49
N GLY A 371 -5.95 -28.96 -17.78
CA GLY A 371 -5.21 -30.20 -17.50
C GLY A 371 -4.73 -30.32 -16.04
N SER A 372 -5.22 -29.48 -15.13
CA SER A 372 -4.72 -29.41 -13.76
C SER A 372 -5.39 -30.47 -12.88
N GLY A 373 -4.59 -31.45 -12.44
CA GLY A 373 -5.01 -32.42 -11.43
C GLY A 373 -5.18 -31.82 -10.03
N PRO A 374 -5.42 -32.66 -9.00
CA PRO A 374 -5.68 -32.24 -7.63
C PRO A 374 -4.45 -31.69 -6.89
N ALA A 375 -3.35 -31.39 -7.60
CA ALA A 375 -2.14 -30.85 -7.01
C ALA A 375 -2.35 -29.39 -6.55
N PRO A 376 -1.73 -28.96 -5.44
CA PRO A 376 -1.65 -27.54 -5.09
C PRO A 376 -1.01 -26.73 -6.22
N LEU A 377 -1.53 -25.53 -6.47
CA LEU A 377 -0.99 -24.64 -7.50
C LEU A 377 -0.08 -23.61 -6.83
N VAL A 378 1.16 -23.48 -7.31
CA VAL A 378 2.09 -22.45 -6.83
C VAL A 378 2.01 -21.26 -7.76
N VAL A 379 1.66 -20.09 -7.23
CA VAL A 379 1.75 -18.82 -7.95
C VAL A 379 3.21 -18.39 -7.96
N GLN A 380 3.92 -18.69 -9.06
CA GLN A 380 5.37 -18.55 -9.22
C GLN A 380 5.91 -17.18 -8.77
N GLU A 381 5.19 -16.09 -9.02
CA GLU A 381 5.61 -14.73 -8.68
C GLU A 381 5.46 -14.35 -7.20
N THR A 382 4.58 -15.02 -6.46
CA THR A 382 4.27 -14.67 -5.06
C THR A 382 4.66 -15.75 -4.06
N GLY A 383 4.91 -16.98 -4.54
CA GLY A 383 5.10 -18.16 -3.70
C GLY A 383 3.81 -18.63 -3.01
N ILE A 384 2.67 -17.98 -3.25
CA ILE A 384 1.39 -18.36 -2.65
C ILE A 384 0.95 -19.71 -3.22
N ILE A 385 0.64 -20.64 -2.33
CA ILE A 385 0.12 -21.96 -2.66
C ILE A 385 -1.40 -21.91 -2.60
N ILE A 386 -2.05 -22.23 -3.71
CA ILE A 386 -3.51 -22.37 -3.79
C ILE A 386 -3.86 -23.85 -3.61
N PRO A 387 -4.52 -24.22 -2.51
CA PRO A 387 -4.82 -25.61 -2.20
C PRO A 387 -5.84 -26.20 -3.19
N PRO A 388 -5.93 -27.53 -3.30
CA PRO A 388 -6.99 -28.18 -4.07
C PRO A 388 -8.36 -27.97 -3.44
N VAL A 389 -9.37 -27.88 -4.30
CA VAL A 389 -10.77 -27.74 -3.87
C VAL A 389 -11.47 -29.07 -4.05
N ASN A 390 -11.81 -29.70 -2.94
CA ASN A 390 -12.62 -30.92 -2.93
C ASN A 390 -14.10 -30.55 -2.76
N PHE A 391 -14.95 -31.09 -3.61
CA PHE A 391 -16.40 -30.83 -3.61
C PHE A 391 -17.15 -31.66 -2.55
N LEU A 392 -16.80 -31.45 -1.28
CA LEU A 392 -17.40 -32.19 -0.16
C LEU A 392 -18.82 -31.71 0.20
N ASN A 393 -19.20 -30.52 -0.26
CA ASN A 393 -20.44 -29.85 0.16
C ASN A 393 -21.46 -29.68 -0.97
N ILE A 394 -21.21 -30.26 -2.15
CA ILE A 394 -22.19 -30.25 -3.23
C ILE A 394 -23.34 -31.17 -2.83
N PRO A 395 -24.62 -30.73 -2.93
CA PRO A 395 -25.76 -31.57 -2.65
C PRO A 395 -25.75 -32.82 -3.55
N ILE A 396 -25.66 -33.99 -2.93
CA ILE A 396 -25.69 -35.28 -3.63
C ILE A 396 -27.15 -35.68 -3.83
N CYS A 397 -27.53 -36.02 -5.07
CA CYS A 397 -28.84 -36.61 -5.34
C CYS A 397 -28.92 -37.98 -4.67
N ARG A 398 -29.64 -38.07 -3.54
CA ARG A 398 -29.78 -39.33 -2.78
C ARG A 398 -30.83 -40.26 -3.36
N LYS A 399 -31.89 -39.72 -3.97
CA LYS A 399 -32.99 -40.49 -4.57
C LYS A 399 -33.57 -39.72 -5.76
N LEU A 400 -33.62 -40.39 -6.91
CA LEU A 400 -34.32 -39.91 -8.09
C LEU A 400 -35.69 -40.60 -8.14
N ARG A 401 -36.80 -39.85 -8.09
CA ARG A 401 -38.12 -40.40 -8.38
C ARG A 401 -38.51 -40.02 -9.80
N ALA A 402 -38.43 -40.97 -10.72
CA ALA A 402 -38.96 -40.79 -12.07
C ALA A 402 -40.48 -40.57 -11.98
N THR A 403 -40.92 -39.35 -12.28
CA THR A 403 -42.35 -39.07 -12.46
C THR A 403 -42.77 -39.52 -13.85
N ALA A 404 -43.90 -40.21 -13.96
CA ALA A 404 -44.47 -40.57 -15.25
C ALA A 404 -44.66 -39.29 -16.09
N PRO A 405 -44.42 -39.33 -17.42
CA PRO A 405 -44.65 -38.18 -18.29
C PRO A 405 -46.08 -37.66 -18.11
N VAL A 406 -46.23 -36.34 -18.11
CA VAL A 406 -47.55 -35.67 -18.14
C VAL A 406 -48.36 -36.29 -19.29
N THR A 407 -49.64 -36.57 -19.02
CA THR A 407 -50.59 -37.18 -19.97
C THR A 407 -50.46 -36.52 -21.35
N GLY A 408 -50.02 -37.29 -22.35
CA GLY A 408 -49.70 -36.80 -23.70
C GLY A 408 -48.26 -37.05 -24.17
N ARG A 409 -47.32 -37.39 -23.27
CA ARG A 409 -45.93 -37.78 -23.62
C ARG A 409 -45.56 -39.20 -23.20
N ARG A 410 -46.56 -40.05 -22.98
CA ARG A 410 -46.33 -41.47 -22.72
C ARG A 410 -45.94 -42.12 -24.05
N ALA A 411 -44.79 -42.77 -24.09
CA ALA A 411 -44.45 -43.63 -25.21
C ALA A 411 -45.46 -44.78 -25.24
N GLU A 412 -46.38 -44.75 -26.20
CA GLU A 412 -47.22 -45.90 -26.50
C GLU A 412 -46.32 -46.95 -27.14
N LYS A 413 -46.17 -48.08 -26.46
CA LYS A 413 -45.53 -49.24 -27.06
C LYS A 413 -46.45 -49.69 -28.19
N LYS A 414 -46.07 -49.44 -29.45
CA LYS A 414 -46.80 -49.90 -30.62
C LYS A 414 -46.83 -51.43 -30.56
N LEU A 415 -47.94 -51.98 -30.07
CA LEU A 415 -48.21 -53.41 -30.12
C LEU A 415 -48.49 -53.73 -31.59
N SER A 416 -47.79 -54.74 -32.11
CA SER A 416 -47.72 -55.17 -33.51
C SER A 416 -46.97 -54.24 -34.48
N LEU A 417 -45.80 -54.73 -34.92
CA LEU A 417 -45.42 -54.66 -36.33
C LEU A 417 -46.35 -55.62 -37.07
N THR A 418 -47.52 -55.16 -37.50
CA THR A 418 -48.13 -55.74 -38.69
C THR A 418 -47.20 -55.36 -39.83
N GLY A 419 -46.65 -56.37 -40.52
CA GLY A 419 -45.84 -56.15 -41.70
C GLY A 419 -46.69 -55.45 -42.77
N ASP A 420 -46.48 -54.15 -42.93
CA ASP A 420 -46.81 -53.50 -44.19
C ASP A 420 -45.69 -53.88 -45.15
N GLU A 421 -46.09 -54.53 -46.24
CA GLU A 421 -45.22 -54.83 -47.36
C GLU A 421 -44.54 -53.56 -47.87
N ASP A 422 -43.22 -53.66 -48.05
CA ASP A 422 -42.39 -52.71 -48.77
C ASP A 422 -42.97 -52.44 -50.17
N SER A 423 -43.47 -51.22 -50.41
CA SER A 423 -43.55 -50.68 -51.76
C SER A 423 -43.45 -49.15 -51.78
N GLY A 424 -42.24 -48.64 -51.62
CA GLY A 424 -41.92 -47.24 -51.92
C GLY A 424 -40.43 -47.10 -52.22
N PRO A 425 -40.02 -46.47 -53.33
CA PRO A 425 -38.63 -46.50 -53.76
C PRO A 425 -37.76 -45.69 -52.81
N PHE A 426 -36.81 -46.38 -52.18
CA PHE A 426 -35.73 -45.78 -51.39
C PHE A 426 -34.73 -45.12 -52.34
N ILE A 427 -34.64 -43.79 -52.32
CA ILE A 427 -33.56 -43.05 -53.00
C ILE A 427 -32.45 -42.81 -51.97
N PHE A 428 -31.34 -43.52 -52.13
CA PHE A 428 -30.08 -43.24 -51.45
C PHE A 428 -29.25 -42.29 -52.32
N SER A 429 -28.94 -41.10 -51.84
CA SER A 429 -27.91 -40.24 -52.43
C SER A 429 -26.62 -40.36 -51.60
N PRO A 430 -25.47 -40.71 -52.21
CA PRO A 430 -24.17 -40.87 -51.54
C PRO A 430 -23.64 -39.61 -50.87
#